data_AF-A0A2E7QSU1-F1
#
_entry.id   AF-A0A2E7QSU1-F1
#
_cell.length_a   1.000
_cell.length_b   1.000
_cell.length_c   1.000
_cell.angle_alpha   90.00
_cell.angle_beta   90.00
_cell.angle_gamma   90.00
#
_symmetry.space_group_name_H-M   'P 1'
#
loop_
_entity.id
_entity.type
_entity.pdbx_description
1 polymer ?
#
loop_
_entity_poly.entity_id
_entity_poly.type
_entity_poly.pdbx_seq_one_letter_code
_entity_poly.pdbx_strand_id
1 'polypeptide(L)'
;IEPELSFAAHLAFYPPCFIEPEFLGFTEAPFFILIGELDDWTPAQPCVELVNKMQILGTNIGLTVYENSHHSFDRLTAPIVDENAYSFTDCRLKMRKDGAVVMNFLNIPMTSPLLQKIGLAFCAERGPTFGGNPVSREKAFEFSKQFMTEHLLKQ
;
A
#
# COMPACT_ATOMS: atom_id res chain seq x y z
N ILE A 1 -1.03 15.51 -19.19
CA ILE A 1 -2.01 14.44 -18.86
C ILE A 1 -2.92 14.36 -20.06
N GLU A 2 -3.06 13.19 -20.67
CA GLU A 2 -4.06 12.96 -21.73
C GLU A 2 -5.38 12.62 -21.01
N PRO A 3 -6.31 13.59 -20.86
CA PRO A 3 -7.49 13.41 -20.03
C PRO A 3 -8.46 12.35 -20.59
N GLU A 4 -8.29 11.98 -21.85
CA GLU A 4 -9.11 11.01 -22.57
C GLU A 4 -8.64 9.56 -22.39
N LEU A 5 -7.45 9.35 -21.82
CA LEU A 5 -6.89 8.02 -21.60
C LEU A 5 -6.95 7.64 -20.12
N SER A 6 -7.39 6.41 -19.85
CA SER A 6 -7.39 5.80 -18.52
C SER A 6 -6.54 4.54 -18.50
N PHE A 7 -5.93 4.24 -17.35
CA PHE A 7 -5.31 2.94 -17.12
C PHE A 7 -6.36 1.82 -17.17
N ALA A 8 -6.01 0.68 -17.76
CA ALA A 8 -6.90 -0.46 -17.87
C ALA A 8 -6.99 -1.31 -16.60
N ALA A 9 -5.98 -1.26 -15.73
CA ALA A 9 -5.94 -1.98 -14.45
C ALA A 9 -4.84 -1.42 -13.53
N HIS A 10 -4.95 -1.69 -12.22
CA HIS A 10 -3.99 -1.27 -11.20
C HIS A 10 -3.63 -2.45 -10.29
N LEU A 11 -2.36 -2.87 -10.28
CA LEU A 11 -1.86 -3.92 -9.39
C LEU A 11 -0.76 -3.34 -8.50
N ALA A 12 -1.02 -3.24 -7.20
CA ALA A 12 -0.09 -2.68 -6.24
C ALA A 12 0.51 -3.76 -5.34
N PHE A 13 1.83 -3.76 -5.21
CA PHE A 13 2.55 -4.55 -4.21
C PHE A 13 2.82 -3.66 -3.00
N TYR A 14 2.45 -4.14 -1.81
CA TYR A 14 2.71 -3.53 -0.51
C TYR A 14 2.58 -1.98 -0.50
N PRO A 15 1.43 -1.42 -0.91
CA PRO A 15 1.24 0.03 -0.95
C PRO A 15 1.09 0.62 0.47
N PRO A 16 1.39 1.91 0.67
CA PRO A 16 1.26 2.58 1.97
C PRO A 16 -0.19 2.94 2.30
N CYS A 17 -1.07 1.94 2.47
CA CYS A 17 -2.49 2.16 2.79
C CYS A 17 -2.72 2.85 4.14
N PHE A 18 -1.68 2.94 4.98
CA PHE A 18 -1.73 3.75 6.19
C PHE A 18 -1.87 5.25 5.90
N ILE A 19 -1.83 5.67 4.63
CA ILE A 19 -2.19 7.02 4.18
C ILE A 19 -3.53 6.93 3.44
N GLU A 20 -4.61 7.31 4.11
CA GLU A 20 -5.95 7.28 3.53
C GLU A 20 -6.26 8.59 2.77
N PRO A 21 -6.57 8.55 1.47
CA PRO A 21 -7.01 9.73 0.73
C PRO A 21 -8.38 10.22 1.22
N GLU A 22 -8.54 11.54 1.37
CA GLU A 22 -9.83 12.18 1.67
C GLU A 22 -10.86 11.91 0.57
N PHE A 23 -10.41 11.79 -0.68
CA PHE A 23 -11.24 11.48 -1.83
C PHE A 23 -10.94 10.06 -2.32
N LEU A 24 -11.96 9.20 -2.26
CA LEU A 24 -11.89 7.80 -2.71
C LEU A 24 -12.60 7.58 -4.06
N GLY A 25 -12.72 8.63 -4.88
CA GLY A 25 -13.24 8.50 -6.25
C GLY A 25 -12.11 8.04 -7.17
N PHE A 26 -12.03 6.75 -7.42
CA PHE A 26 -11.05 6.14 -8.31
C PHE A 26 -11.66 5.84 -9.68
N THR A 27 -10.81 5.39 -10.61
CA THR A 27 -11.25 4.93 -11.94
C THR A 27 -12.12 3.69 -11.84
N GLU A 28 -12.92 3.40 -12.87
CA GLU A 28 -13.68 2.13 -12.96
C GLU A 28 -12.80 0.91 -13.27
N ALA A 29 -11.53 1.11 -13.61
CA ALA A 29 -10.57 0.04 -13.86
C ALA A 29 -10.34 -0.82 -12.59
N PRO A 30 -10.15 -2.14 -12.74
CA PRO A 30 -9.90 -3.04 -11.60
C PRO A 30 -8.64 -2.68 -10.83
N PHE A 31 -8.75 -2.68 -9.51
CA PHE A 31 -7.64 -2.55 -8.58
C PHE A 31 -7.38 -3.88 -7.88
N PHE A 32 -6.11 -4.19 -7.61
CA PHE A 32 -5.76 -5.30 -6.74
C PHE A 32 -4.51 -4.97 -5.91
N ILE A 33 -4.54 -5.31 -4.63
CA ILE A 33 -3.43 -5.13 -3.71
C ILE A 33 -2.87 -6.50 -3.29
N LEU A 34 -1.55 -6.62 -3.30
CA LEU A 34 -0.80 -7.77 -2.82
C LEU A 34 0.11 -7.33 -1.67
N ILE A 35 -0.08 -7.85 -0.46
CA ILE A 35 0.66 -7.37 0.72
C ILE A 35 1.03 -8.51 1.65
N GLY A 36 2.11 -8.36 2.42
CA GLY A 36 2.54 -9.34 3.41
C GLY A 36 1.83 -9.15 4.75
N GLU A 37 1.41 -10.25 5.39
CA GLU A 37 0.76 -10.24 6.72
C GLU A 37 1.61 -9.58 7.80
N LEU A 38 2.94 -9.78 7.73
CA LEU A 38 3.92 -9.30 8.70
C LEU A 38 4.65 -8.03 8.21
N ASP A 39 4.12 -7.36 7.19
CA ASP A 39 4.68 -6.10 6.73
C ASP A 39 4.56 -5.05 7.84
N ASP A 40 5.69 -4.59 8.35
CA ASP A 40 5.81 -3.51 9.34
C ASP A 40 6.31 -2.22 8.67
N TRP A 41 6.79 -2.28 7.42
CA TRP A 41 7.14 -1.10 6.64
C TRP A 41 5.87 -0.42 6.13
N THR A 42 4.99 -1.14 5.44
CA THR A 42 3.69 -0.67 4.96
C THR A 42 2.63 -1.66 5.43
N PRO A 43 2.06 -1.51 6.64
CA PRO A 43 1.29 -2.57 7.27
C PRO A 43 0.03 -2.99 6.49
N ALA A 44 -0.27 -4.30 6.54
CA ALA A 44 -1.40 -4.89 5.82
C ALA A 44 -2.76 -4.43 6.34
N GLN A 45 -2.90 -4.26 7.64
CA GLN A 45 -4.18 -3.92 8.29
C GLN A 45 -4.84 -2.64 7.72
N PRO A 46 -4.12 -1.52 7.52
CA PRO A 46 -4.71 -0.36 6.82
C PRO A 46 -5.17 -0.67 5.39
N CYS A 47 -4.54 -1.59 4.66
CA CYS A 47 -5.04 -1.99 3.34
C CYS A 47 -6.35 -2.77 3.45
N VAL A 48 -6.50 -3.64 4.44
CA VAL A 48 -7.78 -4.34 4.72
C VAL A 48 -8.88 -3.32 4.99
N GLU A 49 -8.61 -2.32 5.84
CA GLU A 49 -9.54 -1.24 6.18
C GLU A 49 -9.93 -0.41 4.95
N LEU A 50 -8.95 0.00 4.14
CA LEU A 50 -9.16 0.81 2.94
C LEU A 50 -9.94 0.06 1.87
N VAL A 51 -9.58 -1.21 1.60
CA VAL A 51 -10.25 -2.06 0.61
C VAL A 51 -11.71 -2.27 0.98
N ASN A 52 -12.00 -2.59 2.24
CA ASN A 52 -13.37 -2.73 2.72
C ASN A 52 -14.18 -1.43 2.51
N LYS A 53 -13.59 -0.27 2.83
CA LYS A 53 -14.24 1.03 2.62
C LYS A 53 -14.51 1.31 1.14
N MET A 54 -13.56 1.02 0.26
CA MET A 54 -13.69 1.22 -1.18
C MET A 54 -14.73 0.28 -1.81
N GLN A 55 -14.79 -0.97 -1.36
CA GLN A 55 -15.81 -1.93 -1.81
C GLN A 55 -17.23 -1.49 -1.40
N ILE A 56 -17.41 -0.93 -0.19
CA ILE A 56 -18.70 -0.35 0.24
C ILE A 56 -19.13 0.81 -0.67
N LEU A 57 -18.17 1.56 -1.21
CA LEU A 57 -18.40 2.65 -2.17
C LEU A 57 -18.59 2.16 -3.62
N GLY A 58 -18.51 0.85 -3.87
CA GLY A 58 -18.72 0.24 -5.18
C GLY A 58 -17.47 0.14 -6.05
N THR A 59 -16.27 0.42 -5.53
CA THR A 59 -15.02 0.27 -6.30
C THR A 59 -14.69 -1.20 -6.54
N ASN A 60 -14.32 -1.55 -7.77
CA ASN A 60 -13.77 -2.85 -8.12
C ASN A 60 -12.32 -2.99 -7.62
N ILE A 61 -12.17 -3.39 -6.35
CA ILE A 61 -10.87 -3.59 -5.72
C ILE A 61 -10.79 -4.94 -4.99
N GLY A 62 -9.68 -5.64 -5.18
CA GLY A 62 -9.33 -6.86 -4.45
C GLY A 62 -8.08 -6.72 -3.60
N LEU A 63 -7.86 -7.68 -2.71
CA LEU A 63 -6.72 -7.75 -1.81
C LEU A 63 -6.34 -9.19 -1.56
N THR A 64 -5.04 -9.48 -1.59
CA THR A 64 -4.46 -10.70 -1.01
C THR A 64 -3.45 -10.31 0.05
N VAL A 65 -3.65 -10.84 1.26
CA VAL A 65 -2.67 -10.80 2.35
C VAL A 65 -1.93 -12.13 2.37
N TYR A 66 -0.63 -12.11 2.16
CA TYR A 66 0.20 -13.30 2.16
C TYR A 66 0.70 -13.60 3.57
N GLU A 67 0.32 -14.77 4.10
CA GLU A 67 0.72 -15.25 5.42
C GLU A 67 2.25 -15.27 5.57
N ASN A 68 2.72 -15.02 6.80
CA ASN A 68 4.14 -15.09 7.17
C ASN A 68 5.08 -14.34 6.21
N SER A 69 4.63 -13.21 5.67
CA SER A 69 5.35 -12.46 4.64
C SER A 69 5.53 -11.02 5.09
N HIS A 70 6.75 -10.50 4.94
CA HIS A 70 7.08 -9.11 5.23
C HIS A 70 6.98 -8.24 3.97
N HIS A 71 7.38 -6.98 4.08
CA HIS A 71 7.64 -6.13 2.93
C HIS A 71 8.62 -6.80 1.96
N SER A 72 8.50 -6.54 0.65
CA SER A 72 9.38 -7.16 -0.36
C SER A 72 9.39 -8.70 -0.39
N PHE A 73 8.27 -9.36 -0.05
CA PHE A 73 8.12 -10.82 -0.08
C PHE A 73 8.46 -11.46 -1.43
N ASP A 74 8.48 -10.68 -2.52
CA ASP A 74 8.80 -11.10 -3.88
C ASP A 74 10.31 -11.21 -4.16
N ARG A 75 11.16 -10.83 -3.21
CA ARG A 75 12.63 -10.99 -3.29
C ARG A 75 13.06 -12.45 -3.17
N LEU A 76 14.29 -12.72 -3.60
CA LEU A 76 14.97 -14.02 -3.43
C LEU A 76 15.75 -14.11 -2.12
N THR A 77 16.06 -12.98 -1.50
CA THR A 77 16.88 -12.90 -0.28
C THR A 77 16.02 -13.12 0.95
N ALA A 78 16.56 -13.75 2.00
CA ALA A 78 15.85 -13.89 3.27
C ALA A 78 15.49 -12.52 3.89
N PRO A 79 14.47 -12.45 4.76
CA PRO A 79 14.13 -11.24 5.49
C PRO A 79 15.30 -10.69 6.32
N ILE A 80 15.50 -9.38 6.27
CA ILE A 80 16.45 -8.63 7.08
C ILE A 80 15.79 -7.37 7.63
N VAL A 81 16.36 -6.82 8.71
CA VAL A 81 15.92 -5.57 9.32
C VAL A 81 16.71 -4.39 8.74
N ASP A 82 16.02 -3.30 8.38
CA ASP A 82 16.65 -2.01 8.08
C ASP A 82 16.50 -1.04 9.26
N GLU A 83 17.51 -1.01 10.13
CA GLU A 83 17.56 -0.15 11.33
C GLU A 83 17.37 1.35 11.05
N ASN A 84 17.55 1.78 9.80
CA ASN A 84 17.42 3.19 9.40
C ASN A 84 16.06 3.54 8.79
N ALA A 85 15.31 2.54 8.34
CA ALA A 85 13.99 2.73 7.75
C ALA A 85 12.92 2.88 8.85
N TYR A 86 11.82 3.53 8.49
CA TYR A 86 10.65 3.63 9.37
C TYR A 86 9.78 2.38 9.25
N SER A 87 9.35 1.88 10.39
CA SER A 87 8.17 1.03 10.51
C SER A 87 6.94 1.93 10.67
N PHE A 88 5.88 1.64 9.94
CA PHE A 88 4.63 2.41 9.96
C PHE A 88 3.45 1.63 10.56
N THR A 89 3.71 0.53 11.27
CA THR A 89 2.72 -0.35 11.91
C THR A 89 1.58 0.42 12.60
N ASP A 90 1.94 1.43 13.40
CA ASP A 90 1.00 2.21 14.22
C ASP A 90 0.53 3.51 13.56
N CYS A 91 0.97 3.80 12.33
CA CYS A 91 0.53 4.99 11.62
C CYS A 91 -0.83 4.78 10.94
N ARG A 92 -1.67 5.83 11.00
CA ARG A 92 -2.94 5.94 10.27
C ARG A 92 -3.17 7.40 9.86
N LEU A 93 -2.54 7.82 8.78
CA LEU A 93 -2.50 9.17 8.26
C LEU A 93 -3.63 9.44 7.26
N LYS A 94 -3.92 10.71 7.03
CA LYS A 94 -4.84 11.14 5.97
C LYS A 94 -4.11 11.98 4.93
N MET A 95 -4.59 11.94 3.70
CA MET A 95 -4.12 12.78 2.60
C MET A 95 -5.25 13.67 2.09
N ARG A 96 -4.98 14.96 2.03
CA ARG A 96 -5.90 15.97 1.50
C ARG A 96 -6.02 15.86 -0.02
N LYS A 97 -7.05 16.52 -0.58
CA LYS A 97 -7.28 16.61 -2.05
C LYS A 97 -6.12 17.23 -2.84
N ASP A 98 -5.29 18.07 -2.22
CA ASP A 98 -4.08 18.65 -2.82
C ASP A 98 -2.85 17.72 -2.72
N GLY A 99 -3.02 16.50 -2.22
CA GLY A 99 -1.96 15.51 -2.03
C GLY A 99 -1.16 15.68 -0.74
N ALA A 100 -1.46 16.68 0.09
CA ALA A 100 -0.75 16.86 1.35
C ALA A 100 -1.17 15.80 2.39
N VAL A 101 -0.20 15.00 2.84
CA VAL A 101 -0.38 14.12 4.00
C VAL A 101 -0.36 14.96 5.27
N VAL A 102 -1.31 14.76 6.17
CA VAL A 102 -1.51 15.59 7.36
C VAL A 102 -1.22 14.83 8.65
N MET A 103 -0.78 15.55 9.67
CA MET A 103 -0.65 15.04 11.04
C MET A 103 -2.01 14.66 11.62
N ASN A 104 -2.11 13.50 12.25
CA ASN A 104 -3.37 12.99 12.82
C ASN A 104 -3.98 13.86 13.93
N PHE A 105 -3.13 14.58 14.68
CA PHE A 105 -3.54 15.30 15.88
C PHE A 105 -3.83 16.80 15.66
N LEU A 106 -3.19 17.43 14.65
CA LEU A 106 -3.34 18.87 14.36
C LEU A 106 -3.79 19.19 12.94
N ASN A 107 -3.95 18.19 12.06
CA ASN A 107 -4.26 18.38 10.64
C ASN A 107 -3.25 19.30 9.90
N ILE A 108 -2.02 19.39 10.40
CA ILE A 108 -0.95 20.19 9.80
C ILE A 108 -0.35 19.38 8.64
N PRO A 109 -0.22 19.96 7.43
CA PRO A 109 0.36 19.28 6.29
C PRO A 109 1.86 19.02 6.48
N MET A 110 2.29 17.78 6.28
CA MET A 110 3.69 17.34 6.38
C MET A 110 4.45 17.59 5.08
N THR A 111 4.46 18.84 4.61
CA THR A 111 5.05 19.26 3.33
C THR A 111 6.54 19.64 3.41
N SER A 112 7.15 19.49 4.59
CA SER A 112 8.59 19.70 4.79
C SER A 112 9.22 18.57 5.62
N PRO A 113 10.54 18.31 5.50
CA PRO A 113 11.21 17.27 6.28
C PRO A 113 11.07 17.44 7.80
N LEU A 114 11.05 18.68 8.30
CA LEU A 114 10.85 18.96 9.72
C LEU A 114 9.45 18.55 10.18
N LEU A 115 8.42 18.93 9.42
CA LEU A 115 7.04 18.57 9.74
C LEU A 115 6.79 17.08 9.59
N GLN A 116 7.41 16.41 8.62
CA GLN A 116 7.35 14.95 8.49
C GLN A 116 7.95 14.27 9.72
N LYS A 117 9.14 14.70 10.18
CA LYS A 117 9.75 14.15 11.40
C LYS A 117 8.85 14.34 12.62
N ILE A 118 8.29 15.53 12.81
CA ILE A 118 7.38 15.81 13.93
C ILE A 118 6.12 14.95 13.83
N GLY A 119 5.50 14.87 12.65
CA GLY A 119 4.26 14.14 12.47
C GLY A 119 4.41 12.63 12.60
N LEU A 120 5.52 12.08 12.11
CA LEU A 120 5.84 10.65 12.19
C LEU A 120 6.36 10.24 13.57
N ALA A 121 6.92 11.14 14.37
CA ALA A 121 7.47 10.82 15.70
C ALA A 121 6.44 10.21 16.68
N PHE A 122 5.15 10.32 16.40
CA PHE A 122 4.08 9.80 17.26
C PHE A 122 3.56 8.42 16.85
N CYS A 123 3.97 7.88 15.71
CA CYS A 123 3.46 6.59 15.21
C CYS A 123 4.51 5.72 14.50
N ALA A 124 5.61 6.30 14.03
CA ALA A 124 6.63 5.57 13.31
C ALA A 124 7.74 5.11 14.26
N GLU A 125 8.12 3.85 14.13
CA GLU A 125 9.30 3.26 14.78
C GLU A 125 10.41 3.03 13.76
N ARG A 126 11.53 2.43 14.16
CA ARG A 126 12.64 2.07 13.25
C ARG A 126 12.84 0.57 13.20
N GLY A 127 13.45 0.11 12.11
CA GLY A 127 13.78 -1.29 11.93
C GLY A 127 12.66 -2.14 11.35
N PRO A 128 11.99 -1.74 10.24
CA PRO A 128 11.10 -2.66 9.55
C PRO A 128 11.87 -3.86 8.99
N THR A 129 11.18 -4.98 8.91
CA THR A 129 11.67 -6.21 8.29
C THR A 129 11.21 -6.27 6.83
N PHE A 130 12.11 -6.63 5.93
CA PHE A 130 11.78 -6.85 4.53
C PHE A 130 12.60 -7.99 3.94
N GLY A 131 12.03 -8.70 2.98
CA GLY A 131 12.70 -9.75 2.23
C GLY A 131 11.74 -10.85 1.80
N GLY A 132 12.30 -11.82 1.09
CA GLY A 132 11.58 -12.82 0.33
C GLY A 132 10.85 -13.85 1.18
N ASN A 133 9.69 -14.27 0.68
CA ASN A 133 9.01 -15.50 1.05
C ASN A 133 8.75 -16.29 -0.24
N PRO A 134 9.44 -17.42 -0.48
CA PRO A 134 9.35 -18.16 -1.75
C PRO A 134 7.93 -18.57 -2.13
N VAL A 135 7.10 -18.95 -1.16
CA VAL A 135 5.71 -19.38 -1.38
C VAL A 135 4.85 -18.20 -1.82
N SER A 136 4.92 -17.09 -1.08
CA SER A 136 4.17 -15.88 -1.38
C SER A 136 4.60 -15.24 -2.70
N ARG A 137 5.91 -15.25 -2.98
CA ARG A 137 6.48 -14.80 -4.25
C ARG A 137 5.89 -15.57 -5.44
N GLU A 138 5.90 -16.91 -5.37
CA GLU A 138 5.36 -17.74 -6.45
C GLU A 138 3.88 -17.42 -6.69
N LYS A 139 3.07 -17.43 -5.63
CA LYS A 139 1.63 -17.09 -5.70
C LYS A 139 1.39 -15.69 -6.25
N ALA A 140 2.17 -14.70 -5.81
CA ALA A 140 2.02 -13.32 -6.27
C ALA A 140 2.37 -13.16 -7.74
N PHE A 141 3.40 -13.84 -8.23
CA PHE A 141 3.78 -13.79 -9.64
C PHE A 141 2.77 -14.52 -10.53
N GLU A 142 2.26 -15.66 -10.08
CA GLU A 142 1.18 -16.37 -10.77
C GLU A 142 -0.07 -15.49 -10.87
N PHE A 143 -0.53 -14.94 -9.73
CA PHE A 143 -1.67 -14.03 -9.70
C PHE A 143 -1.46 -12.81 -10.60
N SER A 144 -0.28 -12.16 -10.51
CA SER A 144 0.04 -10.98 -11.32
C SER A 144 -0.03 -11.30 -12.80
N LYS A 145 0.50 -12.45 -13.23
CA LYS A 145 0.42 -12.88 -14.63
C LYS A 145 -1.02 -13.08 -15.08
N GLN A 146 -1.85 -13.70 -14.24
CA GLN A 146 -3.28 -13.92 -14.53
C GLN A 146 -4.03 -12.59 -14.65
N PHE A 147 -3.89 -11.71 -13.65
CA PHE A 147 -4.50 -10.38 -13.61
C PHE A 147 -4.14 -9.54 -14.84
N MET A 148 -2.85 -9.49 -15.20
CA MET A 148 -2.41 -8.73 -16.39
C MET A 148 -2.91 -9.37 -17.69
N THR A 149 -2.95 -10.70 -17.78
CA THR A 149 -3.49 -11.38 -18.97
C THR A 149 -4.97 -11.08 -19.16
N GLU A 150 -5.74 -11.10 -18.06
CA GLU A 150 -7.17 -10.84 -18.07
C GLU A 150 -7.49 -9.40 -18.48
N HIS A 151 -6.79 -8.42 -17.89
CA HIS A 151 -7.18 -7.03 -18.06
C HIS A 151 -6.41 -6.27 -19.13
N LEU A 152 -5.24 -6.74 -19.59
CA LEU A 152 -4.42 -6.03 -20.59
C LEU A 152 -4.35 -6.73 -21.95
N LEU A 153 -4.47 -8.05 -22.00
CA LEU A 153 -4.25 -8.82 -23.24
C LEU A 153 -5.53 -9.36 -23.87
N LYS A 154 -6.63 -9.48 -23.11
CA LYS A 154 -7.92 -9.99 -23.58
C LYS A 154 -8.94 -8.90 -23.92
N GLN A 155 -8.48 -7.67 -24.14
CA GLN A 155 -9.34 -6.55 -24.54
C GLN A 155 -9.79 -6.67 -25.99
#